data_AF-A0AAW8FF42-F1
#
_entry.id   AF-A0AAW8FF42-F1
#
_cell.length_a   1.000
_cell.length_b   1.000
_cell.length_c   1.000
_cell.angle_alpha   90.00
_cell.angle_beta   90.00
_cell.angle_gamma   90.00
#
_symmetry.space_group_name_H-M   'P 1'
#
loop_
_entity.id
_entity.type
_entity.pdbx_description
1 polymer ?
#
loop_
_entity_poly.entity_id
_entity_poly.type
_entity_poly.pdbx_seq_one_letter_code
_entity_poly.pdbx_strand_id
1 'polypeptide(L)'
;MSTEDTSRTGRTGPAPGALLLCRAEPDSVAPAARLLHERMLLTRAGRGWSVLVPEGRPWLHGEEPVDRVMNGWATALAVGAPWPVLALWWDADRGGYTLASGFRRPVGYVWLANGTPAGEDEAMRTFAARLALDPVLDVQSLDHLTKTDPASDARARLRGLLAVLTRVGLDLPTGLAPGEPTDRLREVARDRPDARPVEWEGRQETVRGELEVVVGRRLTPWLPWSGDPKARTLALAQMATGLPMAVWGLRHRSGGWLTAGALLLAHGALGLSYDLTHPRD
;
A
#
# COMPACT_ATOMS: atom_id res chain seq x y z
N MET A 1 11.45 -36.97 26.96
CA MET A 1 10.61 -37.33 25.80
C MET A 1 10.69 -36.17 24.84
N SER A 2 11.62 -36.28 23.89
CA SER A 2 11.76 -35.37 22.76
C SER A 2 10.97 -35.93 21.58
N THR A 3 10.93 -35.09 20.53
CA THR A 3 10.56 -35.33 19.13
C THR A 3 9.06 -35.41 18.83
N GLU A 4 8.54 -34.26 18.42
CA GLU A 4 7.81 -34.15 17.15
C GLU A 4 8.10 -32.76 16.54
N ASP A 5 9.36 -32.57 16.12
CA ASP A 5 9.69 -31.64 15.04
C ASP A 5 9.10 -32.25 13.77
N THR A 6 7.84 -31.90 13.49
CA THR A 6 7.19 -32.23 12.23
C THR A 6 7.82 -31.38 11.13
N SER A 7 8.94 -31.88 10.65
CA SER A 7 9.46 -31.76 9.28
C SER A 7 8.67 -30.79 8.41
N ARG A 8 9.09 -29.52 8.41
CA ARG A 8 8.77 -28.58 7.36
C ARG A 8 9.57 -29.00 6.13
N THR A 9 9.12 -30.09 5.49
CA THR A 9 9.67 -30.59 4.23
C THR A 9 9.67 -29.43 3.26
N GLY A 10 10.86 -28.99 2.87
CA GLY A 10 11.06 -27.83 2.01
C GLY A 10 10.19 -27.97 0.76
N ARG A 11 9.24 -27.07 0.60
CA ARG A 11 8.39 -27.01 -0.59
C ARG A 11 9.33 -26.67 -1.74
N THR A 12 9.67 -27.65 -2.56
CA THR A 12 10.53 -27.54 -3.77
C THR A 12 9.80 -26.82 -4.89
N GLY A 13 9.11 -25.73 -4.55
CA GLY A 13 8.46 -24.84 -5.50
C GLY A 13 9.44 -23.75 -5.93
N PRO A 14 9.31 -23.25 -7.17
CA PRO A 14 10.03 -22.04 -7.59
C PRO A 14 9.80 -20.89 -6.59
N ALA A 15 10.89 -20.20 -6.25
CA ALA A 15 10.87 -19.15 -5.25
C ALA A 15 9.94 -17.99 -5.66
N PRO A 16 9.30 -17.34 -4.67
CA PRO A 16 8.37 -16.25 -4.93
C PRO A 16 9.09 -15.05 -5.55
N GLY A 17 8.34 -14.29 -6.33
CA GLY A 17 8.80 -13.05 -6.95
C GLY A 17 7.65 -12.10 -7.24
N ALA A 18 7.97 -10.82 -7.35
CA ALA A 18 6.98 -9.79 -7.59
C ALA A 18 7.59 -8.55 -8.25
N LEU A 19 6.76 -7.81 -8.98
CA LEU A 19 7.11 -6.54 -9.65
C LEU A 19 5.95 -5.56 -9.53
N LEU A 20 6.25 -4.27 -9.34
CA LEU A 20 5.27 -3.18 -9.40
C LEU A 20 5.53 -2.33 -10.64
N LEU A 21 4.62 -2.35 -11.60
CA LEU A 21 4.67 -1.56 -12.83
C LEU A 21 3.84 -0.30 -12.65
N CYS A 22 4.49 0.86 -12.75
CA CYS A 22 3.87 2.15 -12.56
C CYS A 22 3.77 2.85 -13.92
N ARG A 23 2.57 3.30 -14.32
CA ARG A 23 2.39 4.06 -15.57
C ARG A 23 2.80 5.52 -15.41
N ALA A 24 4.05 5.73 -15.01
CA ALA A 24 4.69 7.02 -14.89
C ALA A 24 6.21 6.89 -15.07
N GLU A 25 6.87 8.01 -15.36
CA GLU A 25 8.34 8.08 -15.38
C GLU A 25 8.91 7.91 -13.96
N PRO A 26 10.16 7.42 -13.84
CA PRO A 26 10.73 7.10 -12.54
C PRO A 26 10.62 8.26 -11.54
N ASP A 27 10.84 9.50 -11.99
CA ASP A 27 10.88 10.71 -11.14
C ASP A 27 9.55 11.00 -10.46
N SER A 28 8.43 10.63 -11.09
CA SER A 28 7.12 10.71 -10.47
C SER A 28 6.84 9.56 -9.49
N VAL A 29 7.47 8.41 -9.70
CA VAL A 29 7.26 7.19 -8.90
C VAL A 29 8.06 7.21 -7.60
N ALA A 30 9.30 7.69 -7.64
CA ALA A 30 10.22 7.63 -6.50
C ALA A 30 9.66 8.22 -5.18
N PRO A 31 9.01 9.40 -5.17
CA PRO A 31 8.47 9.98 -3.93
C PRO A 31 7.37 9.11 -3.30
N ALA A 32 6.47 8.56 -4.11
CA ALA A 32 5.39 7.69 -3.63
C ALA A 32 5.94 6.34 -3.13
N ALA A 33 6.92 5.77 -3.83
CA ALA A 33 7.54 4.50 -3.46
C ALA A 33 8.26 4.55 -2.11
N ARG A 34 8.82 5.71 -1.71
CA ARG A 34 9.44 5.90 -0.39
C ARG A 34 8.47 5.72 0.78
N LEU A 35 7.16 5.95 0.56
CA LEU A 35 6.12 5.81 1.58
C LEU A 35 5.76 4.34 1.86
N LEU A 36 6.19 3.40 1.01
CA LEU A 36 5.95 1.98 1.23
C LEU A 36 6.84 1.38 2.31
N HIS A 37 7.84 2.13 2.79
CA HIS A 37 8.80 1.72 3.83
C HIS A 37 9.52 0.39 3.52
N GLU A 38 9.63 0.02 2.25
CA GLU A 38 10.39 -1.14 1.78
C GLU A 38 11.51 -0.69 0.85
N ARG A 39 12.65 -1.37 0.93
CA ARG A 39 13.78 -1.14 0.03
C ARG A 39 13.42 -1.67 -1.36
N MET A 40 13.42 -0.78 -2.35
CA MET A 40 13.11 -1.14 -3.74
C MET A 40 14.16 -0.59 -4.69
N LEU A 41 14.33 -1.23 -5.84
CA LEU A 41 15.07 -0.69 -6.97
C LEU A 41 14.07 -0.17 -8.00
N LEU A 42 14.29 1.04 -8.50
CA LEU A 42 13.45 1.68 -9.50
C LEU A 42 14.24 1.84 -10.79
N THR A 43 13.68 1.38 -11.90
CA THR A 43 14.23 1.54 -13.25
C THR A 43 13.11 1.80 -14.25
N ARG A 44 13.43 2.33 -15.43
CA ARG A 44 12.46 2.53 -16.50
C ARG A 44 12.00 1.18 -17.08
N ALA A 45 10.73 1.12 -17.49
CA ALA A 45 10.12 -0.06 -18.09
C ALA A 45 9.35 0.30 -19.38
N GLY A 46 9.99 1.07 -20.26
CA GLY A 46 9.40 1.56 -21.51
C GLY A 46 8.88 3.00 -21.42
N ARG A 47 8.06 3.39 -22.41
CA ARG A 47 7.60 4.79 -22.57
C ARG A 47 6.49 5.11 -21.56
N GLY A 48 6.76 6.00 -20.61
CA GLY A 48 5.78 6.37 -19.58
C GLY A 48 5.51 5.25 -18.56
N TRP A 49 6.45 4.31 -18.44
CA TRP A 49 6.38 3.19 -17.51
C TRP A 49 7.68 3.07 -16.72
N SER A 50 7.54 2.71 -15.45
CA SER A 50 8.63 2.36 -14.56
C SER A 50 8.33 1.06 -13.84
N VAL A 51 9.37 0.35 -13.43
CA VAL A 51 9.26 -0.84 -12.61
C VAL A 51 9.97 -0.64 -11.28
N LEU A 52 9.28 -1.01 -10.20
CA LEU A 52 9.84 -1.16 -8.88
C LEU A 52 10.06 -2.65 -8.61
N VAL A 53 11.28 -2.98 -8.20
CA VAL A 53 11.71 -4.32 -7.80
C VAL A 53 11.92 -4.33 -6.28
N PRO A 54 10.97 -4.87 -5.51
CA PRO A 54 11.06 -4.88 -4.05
C PRO A 54 12.10 -5.88 -3.54
N GLU A 55 12.64 -5.63 -2.35
CA GLU A 55 13.46 -6.59 -1.62
C GLU A 55 12.67 -7.83 -1.18
N GLY A 56 11.37 -7.67 -0.95
CA GLY A 56 10.45 -8.78 -0.70
C GLY A 56 10.53 -9.36 0.70
N ARG A 57 11.08 -8.59 1.66
CA ARG A 57 11.24 -9.06 3.05
C ARG A 57 9.94 -9.64 3.65
N PRO A 58 8.76 -9.01 3.49
CA PRO A 58 7.53 -9.52 4.14
C PRO A 58 7.17 -10.97 3.75
N TRP A 59 7.34 -11.35 2.48
CA TRP A 59 7.00 -12.71 2.04
C TRP A 59 8.18 -13.68 2.05
N LEU A 60 9.42 -13.20 1.94
CA LEU A 60 10.61 -14.06 2.04
C LEU A 60 10.79 -14.62 3.46
N HIS A 61 10.43 -13.85 4.49
CA HIS A 61 10.43 -14.32 5.88
C HIS A 61 9.15 -15.11 6.24
N GLY A 62 8.22 -15.25 5.29
CA GLY A 62 6.97 -15.99 5.49
C GLY A 62 5.96 -15.29 6.41
N GLU A 63 6.06 -13.97 6.58
CA GLU A 63 5.16 -13.19 7.44
C GLU A 63 3.81 -12.98 6.76
N GLU A 64 3.83 -12.65 5.46
CA GLU A 64 2.63 -12.41 4.66
C GLU A 64 2.72 -13.04 3.26
N PRO A 65 1.58 -13.46 2.68
CA PRO A 65 1.58 -13.99 1.32
C PRO A 65 1.82 -12.86 0.30
N VAL A 66 2.51 -13.19 -0.80
CA VAL A 66 2.99 -12.21 -1.81
C VAL A 66 1.83 -11.39 -2.38
N ASP A 67 0.69 -12.03 -2.66
CA ASP A 67 -0.50 -11.41 -3.23
C ASP A 67 -1.05 -10.28 -2.36
N ARG A 68 -1.14 -10.51 -1.04
CA ARG A 68 -1.63 -9.52 -0.07
C ARG A 68 -0.72 -8.30 -0.01
N VAL A 69 0.59 -8.51 0.13
CA VAL A 69 1.58 -7.44 0.24
C VAL A 69 1.57 -6.58 -1.03
N MET A 70 1.58 -7.24 -2.19
CA MET A 70 1.63 -6.57 -3.49
C MET A 70 0.35 -5.79 -3.80
N ASN A 71 -0.82 -6.32 -3.43
CA ASN A 71 -2.08 -5.58 -3.54
C ASN A 71 -2.08 -4.34 -2.61
N GLY A 72 -1.57 -4.47 -1.40
CA GLY A 72 -1.42 -3.36 -0.45
C GLY A 72 -0.53 -2.26 -1.00
N TRP A 73 0.66 -2.60 -1.50
CA TRP A 73 1.59 -1.64 -2.09
C TRP A 73 1.06 -0.99 -3.37
N ALA A 74 0.44 -1.76 -4.27
CA ALA A 74 -0.18 -1.20 -5.47
C ALA A 74 -1.28 -0.20 -5.11
N THR A 75 -2.12 -0.53 -4.13
CA THR A 75 -3.19 0.36 -3.64
C THR A 75 -2.60 1.63 -3.01
N ALA A 76 -1.60 1.49 -2.14
CA ALA A 76 -0.95 2.63 -1.49
C ALA A 76 -0.31 3.60 -2.51
N LEU A 77 0.40 3.07 -3.51
CA LEU A 77 0.95 3.88 -4.61
C LEU A 77 -0.16 4.55 -5.43
N ALA A 78 -1.19 3.80 -5.80
CA ALA A 78 -2.28 4.29 -6.63
C ALA A 78 -3.13 5.37 -5.96
N VAL A 79 -3.27 5.35 -4.63
CA VAL A 79 -3.97 6.39 -3.87
C VAL A 79 -3.15 7.68 -3.82
N GLY A 80 -1.83 7.57 -3.69
CA GLY A 80 -0.90 8.70 -3.63
C GLY A 80 -0.58 9.35 -4.98
N ALA A 81 -1.07 8.80 -6.09
CA ALA A 81 -0.67 9.20 -7.43
C ALA A 81 -1.81 9.15 -8.46
N PRO A 82 -1.75 9.99 -9.51
CA PRO A 82 -2.80 10.03 -10.54
C PRO A 82 -2.69 8.88 -11.57
N TRP A 83 -1.65 8.05 -11.51
CA TRP A 83 -1.36 7.00 -12.48
C TRP A 83 -1.71 5.60 -11.95
N PRO A 84 -2.10 4.66 -12.82
CA PRO A 84 -2.38 3.29 -12.43
C PRO A 84 -1.10 2.50 -12.07
N VAL A 85 -1.27 1.54 -11.16
CA VAL A 85 -0.20 0.64 -10.67
C VAL A 85 -0.61 -0.79 -10.87
N LEU A 86 0.21 -1.55 -11.58
CA LEU A 86 0.05 -2.97 -11.83
C LEU A 86 1.05 -3.77 -11.00
N ALA A 87 0.56 -4.44 -9.96
CA ALA A 87 1.32 -5.46 -9.24
C ALA A 87 1.27 -6.78 -10.00
N LEU A 88 2.43 -7.37 -10.26
CA LEU A 88 2.59 -8.75 -10.72
C LEU A 88 3.22 -9.56 -9.59
N TRP A 89 2.75 -10.79 -9.39
CA TRP A 89 3.26 -11.66 -8.34
C TRP A 89 3.16 -13.13 -8.75
N TRP A 90 4.05 -13.95 -8.21
CA TRP A 90 4.03 -15.40 -8.35
C TRP A 90 4.68 -16.07 -7.16
N ASP A 91 4.20 -17.26 -6.83
CA ASP A 91 4.76 -18.15 -5.84
C ASP A 91 4.79 -19.60 -6.37
N ALA A 92 4.94 -20.57 -5.47
CA ALA A 92 4.96 -21.99 -5.81
C ALA A 92 3.60 -22.50 -6.32
N ASP A 93 2.51 -21.89 -5.85
CA ASP A 93 1.15 -22.41 -5.95
C ASP A 93 0.30 -21.61 -6.95
N ARG A 94 0.59 -20.32 -7.14
CA ARG A 94 -0.23 -19.36 -7.90
C ARG A 94 0.62 -18.26 -8.53
N GLY A 95 0.03 -17.57 -9.49
CA GLY A 95 0.55 -16.31 -10.02
C GLY A 95 -0.58 -15.43 -10.50
N GLY A 96 -0.39 -14.13 -10.48
CA GLY A 96 -1.47 -13.21 -10.82
C GLY A 96 -1.03 -11.77 -10.88
N TYR A 97 -2.02 -10.91 -11.06
CA TYR A 97 -1.80 -9.48 -11.04
C TYR A 97 -2.92 -8.74 -10.32
N THR A 98 -2.65 -7.50 -9.95
CA THR A 98 -3.66 -6.56 -9.48
C THR A 98 -3.35 -5.17 -10.00
N LEU A 99 -4.35 -4.53 -10.58
CA LEU A 99 -4.33 -3.17 -11.07
C LEU A 99 -5.11 -2.26 -10.11
N ALA A 100 -4.38 -1.33 -9.48
CA ALA A 100 -4.92 -0.28 -8.64
C ALA A 100 -4.86 1.08 -9.38
N SER A 101 -5.85 1.94 -9.13
CA SER A 101 -5.90 3.28 -9.73
C SER A 101 -6.75 4.21 -8.86
N GLY A 102 -6.09 5.15 -8.16
CA GLY A 102 -6.76 6.06 -7.23
C GLY A 102 -7.60 5.32 -6.19
N PHE A 103 -8.83 5.79 -6.01
CA PHE A 103 -9.83 5.23 -5.09
C PHE A 103 -10.74 4.18 -5.73
N ARG A 104 -10.45 3.74 -6.96
CA ARG A 104 -11.25 2.70 -7.61
C ARG A 104 -10.94 1.34 -7.00
N ARG A 105 -11.95 0.47 -6.88
CA ARG A 105 -11.76 -0.92 -6.45
C ARG A 105 -10.69 -1.58 -7.34
N PRO A 106 -9.60 -2.15 -6.77
CA PRO A 106 -8.59 -2.85 -7.55
C PRO A 106 -9.21 -3.98 -8.37
N VAL A 107 -8.65 -4.22 -9.56
CA VAL A 107 -9.06 -5.34 -10.43
C VAL A 107 -7.88 -6.27 -10.58
N GLY A 108 -8.08 -7.58 -10.43
CA GLY A 108 -7.00 -8.55 -10.50
C GLY A 108 -7.48 -9.86 -11.07
N TYR A 109 -6.52 -10.68 -11.50
CA TYR A 109 -6.76 -12.02 -12.00
C TYR A 109 -5.65 -12.94 -11.50
N VAL A 110 -6.01 -14.20 -11.26
CA VAL A 110 -5.13 -15.20 -10.68
C VAL A 110 -5.22 -16.48 -11.48
N TRP A 111 -4.06 -17.10 -11.68
CA TRP A 111 -3.90 -18.45 -12.19
C TRP A 111 -3.29 -19.33 -11.11
N LEU A 112 -3.73 -20.59 -11.04
CA LEU A 112 -3.01 -21.62 -10.29
C LEU A 112 -1.65 -21.89 -10.97
N ALA A 113 -0.71 -22.53 -10.28
CA ALA A 113 0.64 -22.78 -10.79
C ALA A 113 0.65 -23.42 -12.18
N ASN A 114 -0.27 -24.36 -12.44
CA ASN A 114 -0.45 -25.03 -13.73
C ASN A 114 -1.11 -24.15 -14.82
N GLY A 115 -1.36 -22.88 -14.54
CA GLY A 115 -2.02 -21.92 -15.44
C GLY A 115 -3.53 -22.02 -15.51
N THR A 116 -4.15 -22.83 -14.64
CA THR A 116 -5.62 -22.90 -14.57
C THR A 116 -6.18 -21.54 -14.14
N PRO A 117 -7.12 -20.96 -14.89
CA PRO A 117 -7.77 -19.70 -14.53
C PRO A 117 -8.53 -19.86 -13.20
N ALA A 118 -8.33 -18.93 -12.29
CA ALA A 118 -9.01 -18.88 -10.98
C ALA A 118 -9.64 -17.51 -10.70
N GLY A 119 -9.70 -16.62 -11.69
CA GLY A 119 -10.32 -15.29 -11.61
C GLY A 119 -11.58 -15.18 -12.46
N GLU A 120 -12.31 -14.07 -12.30
CA GLU A 120 -13.49 -13.74 -13.10
C GLU A 120 -13.07 -13.11 -14.44
N ASP A 121 -13.61 -13.60 -15.56
CA ASP A 121 -13.26 -13.11 -16.90
C ASP A 121 -13.60 -11.61 -17.11
N GLU A 122 -14.61 -11.10 -16.41
CA GLU A 122 -14.95 -9.65 -16.42
C GLU A 122 -13.80 -8.77 -15.93
N ALA A 123 -12.90 -9.32 -15.09
CA ALA A 123 -11.71 -8.62 -14.63
C ALA A 123 -10.77 -8.25 -15.80
N MET A 124 -10.68 -9.06 -16.86
CA MET A 124 -9.85 -8.76 -18.04
C MET A 124 -10.37 -7.57 -18.82
N ARG A 125 -11.68 -7.50 -19.03
CA ARG A 125 -12.31 -6.37 -19.73
C ARG A 125 -12.18 -5.08 -18.94
N THR A 126 -12.40 -5.15 -17.62
CA THR A 126 -12.21 -4.00 -16.73
C THR A 126 -10.75 -3.54 -16.69
N PHE A 127 -9.80 -4.47 -16.66
CA PHE A 127 -8.37 -4.20 -16.73
C PHE A 127 -8.00 -3.48 -18.05
N ALA A 128 -8.45 -4.00 -19.19
CA ALA A 128 -8.22 -3.42 -20.50
C ALA A 128 -8.75 -1.98 -20.60
N ALA A 129 -10.00 -1.76 -20.16
CA ALA A 129 -10.61 -0.45 -20.16
C ALA A 129 -9.83 0.57 -19.30
N ARG A 130 -9.34 0.16 -18.12
CA ARG A 130 -8.58 1.06 -17.22
C ARG A 130 -7.19 1.41 -17.73
N LEU A 131 -6.58 0.56 -18.55
CA LEU A 131 -5.30 0.85 -19.20
C LEU A 131 -5.45 1.49 -20.58
N ALA A 132 -6.69 1.70 -21.04
CA ALA A 132 -6.99 2.17 -22.39
C ALA A 132 -6.36 1.28 -23.48
N LEU A 133 -6.44 -0.03 -23.29
CA LEU A 133 -6.11 -1.03 -24.31
C LEU A 133 -7.17 -1.04 -25.42
N ASP A 134 -6.81 -1.56 -26.58
CA ASP A 134 -7.75 -1.70 -27.70
C ASP A 134 -8.92 -2.63 -27.31
N PRO A 135 -10.18 -2.18 -27.41
CA PRO A 135 -11.33 -2.94 -26.93
C PRO A 135 -11.63 -4.19 -27.75
N VAL A 136 -10.97 -4.39 -28.89
CA VAL A 136 -11.19 -5.54 -29.79
C VAL A 136 -9.97 -6.46 -29.75
N LEU A 137 -8.82 -6.00 -30.24
CA LEU A 137 -7.63 -6.84 -30.43
C LEU A 137 -6.95 -7.20 -29.10
N ASP A 138 -6.83 -6.23 -28.20
CA ASP A 138 -6.14 -6.46 -26.92
C ASP A 138 -7.04 -7.24 -25.97
N VAL A 139 -8.34 -6.91 -25.93
CA VAL A 139 -9.32 -7.69 -25.16
C VAL A 139 -9.39 -9.14 -25.64
N GLN A 140 -9.39 -9.40 -26.96
CA GLN A 140 -9.33 -10.78 -27.47
C GLN A 140 -8.06 -11.52 -27.03
N SER A 141 -6.92 -10.82 -27.03
CA SER A 141 -5.65 -11.38 -26.57
C SER A 141 -5.69 -11.72 -25.07
N LEU A 142 -6.30 -10.85 -24.25
CA LEU A 142 -6.49 -11.08 -22.81
C LEU A 142 -7.50 -12.19 -22.53
N ASP A 143 -8.61 -12.25 -23.26
CA ASP A 143 -9.62 -13.32 -23.16
C ASP A 143 -9.02 -14.69 -23.51
N HIS A 144 -7.95 -14.75 -24.32
CA HIS A 144 -7.24 -16.01 -24.55
C HIS A 144 -6.45 -16.49 -23.32
N LEU A 145 -6.00 -15.57 -22.46
CA LEU A 145 -5.28 -15.90 -21.22
C LEU A 145 -6.19 -16.50 -20.14
N THR A 146 -7.51 -16.31 -20.25
CA THR A 146 -8.49 -16.91 -19.32
C THR A 146 -8.95 -18.30 -19.75
N LYS A 147 -8.62 -18.73 -20.97
CA LYS A 147 -8.96 -20.07 -21.46
C LYS A 147 -8.02 -21.12 -20.89
N THR A 148 -8.54 -22.29 -20.55
CA THR A 148 -7.72 -23.45 -20.17
C THR A 148 -6.77 -23.82 -21.31
N ASP A 149 -5.47 -23.82 -21.01
CA ASP A 149 -4.41 -24.32 -21.90
C ASP A 149 -3.39 -25.07 -21.01
N PRO A 150 -3.26 -26.40 -21.15
CA PRO A 150 -2.38 -27.21 -20.32
C PRO A 150 -0.89 -26.95 -20.59
N ALA A 151 -0.52 -26.29 -21.69
CA ALA A 151 0.88 -25.98 -22.01
C ALA A 151 1.37 -24.69 -21.35
N SER A 152 0.47 -23.84 -20.87
CA SER A 152 0.79 -22.51 -20.34
C SER A 152 0.60 -22.45 -18.83
N ASP A 153 1.71 -22.50 -18.08
CA ASP A 153 1.71 -22.30 -16.62
C ASP A 153 1.41 -20.84 -16.21
N ALA A 154 1.25 -20.55 -14.92
CA ALA A 154 0.96 -19.19 -14.45
C ALA A 154 2.00 -18.15 -14.93
N ARG A 155 3.27 -18.53 -15.04
CA ARG A 155 4.36 -17.64 -15.48
C ARG A 155 4.25 -17.34 -16.97
N ALA A 156 3.92 -18.33 -17.79
CA ALA A 156 3.63 -18.15 -19.20
C ALA A 156 2.44 -17.20 -19.40
N ARG A 157 1.38 -17.31 -18.58
CA ARG A 157 0.23 -16.38 -18.62
C ARG A 157 0.62 -14.95 -18.27
N LEU A 158 1.42 -14.75 -17.23
CA LEU A 158 1.94 -13.43 -16.86
C LEU A 158 2.83 -12.84 -17.97
N ARG A 159 3.66 -13.66 -18.63
CA ARG A 159 4.43 -13.20 -19.80
C ARG A 159 3.53 -12.84 -20.99
N GLY A 160 2.46 -13.60 -21.22
CA GLY A 160 1.43 -13.26 -22.20
C GLY A 160 0.75 -11.93 -21.90
N LEU A 161 0.41 -11.67 -20.64
CA LEU A 161 -0.12 -10.37 -20.19
C LEU A 161 0.87 -9.24 -20.49
N LEU A 162 2.15 -9.41 -20.15
CA LEU A 162 3.20 -8.44 -20.45
C LEU A 162 3.33 -8.18 -21.95
N ALA A 163 3.23 -9.22 -22.78
CA ALA A 163 3.28 -9.08 -24.23
C ALA A 163 2.14 -8.19 -24.76
N VAL A 164 0.92 -8.29 -24.20
CA VAL A 164 -0.18 -7.38 -24.56
C VAL A 164 0.15 -5.94 -24.14
N LEU A 165 0.72 -5.74 -22.96
CA LEU A 165 1.06 -4.41 -22.44
C LEU A 165 2.16 -3.68 -23.23
N THR A 166 2.95 -4.39 -24.05
CA THR A 166 3.89 -3.75 -24.98
C THR A 166 3.22 -2.78 -25.94
N ARG A 167 1.94 -3.00 -26.26
CA ARG A 167 1.13 -2.14 -27.14
C ARG A 167 0.84 -0.77 -26.51
N VAL A 168 0.89 -0.66 -25.19
CA VAL A 168 0.78 0.61 -24.45
C VAL A 168 2.12 1.12 -23.95
N GLY A 169 3.20 0.67 -24.57
CA GLY A 169 4.55 1.19 -24.35
C GLY A 169 5.29 0.57 -23.17
N LEU A 170 4.76 -0.49 -22.54
CA LEU A 170 5.50 -1.25 -21.53
C LEU A 170 6.63 -2.03 -22.21
N ASP A 171 7.86 -1.83 -21.78
CA ASP A 171 9.03 -2.57 -22.24
C ASP A 171 9.90 -2.90 -21.04
N LEU A 172 9.73 -4.13 -20.52
CA LEU A 172 10.44 -4.58 -19.32
C LEU A 172 11.90 -4.90 -19.65
N PRO A 173 12.87 -4.39 -18.86
CA PRO A 173 14.27 -4.76 -19.01
C PRO A 173 14.45 -6.28 -19.02
N THR A 174 15.32 -6.77 -19.91
CA THR A 174 15.65 -8.20 -20.01
C THR A 174 16.10 -8.74 -18.66
N GLY A 175 15.50 -9.86 -18.24
CA GLY A 175 15.76 -10.49 -16.94
C GLY A 175 14.78 -10.08 -15.82
N LEU A 176 14.00 -9.00 -15.99
CA LEU A 176 12.88 -8.66 -15.11
C LEU A 176 11.59 -9.36 -15.57
N ALA A 177 11.62 -10.69 -15.63
CA ALA A 177 10.53 -11.50 -16.14
C ALA A 177 9.75 -12.21 -15.03
N PRO A 178 8.43 -12.42 -15.21
CA PRO A 178 7.66 -13.31 -14.35
C PRO A 178 8.31 -14.70 -14.26
N GLY A 179 8.37 -15.24 -13.05
CA GLY A 179 8.96 -16.54 -12.75
C GLY A 179 10.38 -16.50 -12.20
N GLU A 180 11.09 -15.38 -12.30
CA GLU A 180 12.40 -15.23 -11.65
C GLU A 180 12.25 -15.02 -10.13
N PRO A 181 13.18 -15.52 -9.31
CA PRO A 181 13.15 -15.28 -7.87
C PRO A 181 13.49 -13.82 -7.55
N THR A 182 13.02 -13.29 -6.42
CA THR A 182 13.29 -11.90 -5.98
C THR A 182 14.77 -11.52 -6.04
N ASP A 183 15.68 -12.39 -5.58
CA ASP A 183 17.12 -12.07 -5.58
C ASP A 183 17.68 -11.82 -6.98
N ARG A 184 17.27 -12.64 -7.96
CA ARG A 184 17.69 -12.51 -9.35
C ARG A 184 17.07 -11.29 -10.02
N LEU A 185 15.79 -11.00 -9.73
CA LEU A 185 15.17 -9.75 -10.19
C LEU A 185 15.94 -8.53 -9.69
N ARG A 186 16.38 -8.54 -8.43
CA ARG A 186 17.16 -7.45 -7.87
C ARG A 186 18.56 -7.35 -8.46
N GLU A 187 19.25 -8.47 -8.65
CA GLU A 187 20.55 -8.49 -9.32
C GLU A 187 20.45 -7.85 -10.71
N VAL A 188 19.51 -8.32 -11.53
CA VAL A 188 19.25 -7.76 -12.86
C VAL A 188 18.91 -6.27 -12.79
N ALA A 189 18.09 -5.86 -11.81
CA ALA A 189 17.75 -4.45 -11.63
C ALA A 189 18.96 -3.60 -11.24
N ARG A 190 19.86 -4.08 -10.37
CA ARG A 190 21.06 -3.33 -9.94
C ARG A 190 22.03 -3.08 -11.09
N ASP A 191 22.14 -4.02 -12.01
CA ASP A 191 23.05 -3.90 -13.16
C ASP A 191 22.55 -2.92 -14.23
N ARG A 192 21.35 -2.33 -14.04
CA ARG A 192 20.81 -1.34 -14.97
C ARG A 192 21.47 0.03 -14.79
N PRO A 193 21.83 0.72 -15.88
CA PRO A 193 22.46 2.03 -15.80
C PRO A 193 21.54 3.12 -15.24
N ASP A 194 20.22 2.94 -15.37
CA ASP A 194 19.20 3.86 -14.87
C ASP A 194 18.54 3.37 -13.57
N ALA A 195 19.04 2.28 -12.98
CA ALA A 195 18.52 1.83 -11.69
C ALA A 195 18.93 2.76 -10.57
N ARG A 196 17.96 3.03 -9.70
CA ARG A 196 18.16 3.82 -8.50
C ARG A 196 17.53 3.16 -7.30
N PRO A 197 18.21 3.15 -6.15
CA PRO A 197 17.60 2.74 -4.91
C PRO A 197 16.48 3.71 -4.53
N VAL A 198 15.31 3.17 -4.25
CA VAL A 198 14.26 3.86 -3.48
C VAL A 198 14.59 3.60 -2.03
N GLU A 199 15.61 4.32 -1.55
CA GLU A 199 15.99 4.29 -0.15
C GLU A 199 15.27 5.39 0.62
N TRP A 200 14.87 5.00 1.82
CA TRP A 200 14.63 5.93 2.90
C TRP A 200 16.00 6.43 3.38
N GLU A 201 16.47 7.57 2.87
CA GLU A 201 17.56 8.29 3.53
C GLU A 201 17.06 8.67 4.93
N GLY A 202 17.78 8.26 5.97
CA GLY A 202 17.50 8.49 7.39
C GLY A 202 17.55 9.98 7.80
N ARG A 203 16.81 10.85 7.12
CA ARG A 203 16.62 12.27 7.40
C ARG A 203 15.41 12.49 8.33
N GLN A 204 15.17 11.57 9.27
CA GLN A 204 14.12 11.76 10.27
C GLN A 204 14.61 12.22 11.64
N GLU A 205 15.90 12.17 11.97
CA GLU A 205 16.37 12.80 13.22
C GLU A 205 16.36 14.34 13.14
N THR A 206 16.79 14.93 12.02
CA THR A 206 16.94 16.40 11.90
C THR A 206 15.62 17.12 11.65
N VAL A 207 14.76 16.59 10.78
CA VAL A 207 13.48 17.26 10.45
C VAL A 207 12.42 17.02 11.52
N ARG A 208 12.41 15.86 12.19
CA ARG A 208 11.52 15.64 13.33
C ARG A 208 11.96 16.45 14.54
N GLY A 209 13.27 16.56 14.79
CA GLY A 209 13.83 17.44 15.82
C GLY A 209 13.52 18.91 15.59
N GLU A 210 13.72 19.43 14.37
CA GLU A 210 13.40 20.84 14.06
C GLU A 210 11.90 21.11 14.04
N LEU A 211 11.08 20.18 13.54
CA LEU A 211 9.62 20.33 13.55
C LEU A 211 9.03 20.17 14.95
N GLU A 212 9.51 19.24 15.80
CA GLU A 212 9.11 19.16 17.22
C GLU A 212 9.60 20.35 18.03
N VAL A 213 10.78 20.91 17.74
CA VAL A 213 11.26 22.12 18.40
C VAL A 213 10.46 23.35 17.96
N VAL A 214 10.03 23.44 16.70
CA VAL A 214 9.21 24.57 16.22
C VAL A 214 7.73 24.44 16.61
N VAL A 215 7.16 23.23 16.56
CA VAL A 215 5.78 22.92 16.94
C VAL A 215 5.64 22.90 18.46
N GLY A 216 6.59 22.31 19.17
CA GLY A 216 6.68 22.31 20.64
C GLY A 216 6.84 23.72 21.21
N ARG A 217 7.55 24.63 20.53
CA ARG A 217 7.72 26.04 20.97
C ARG A 217 6.53 26.95 20.64
N ARG A 218 5.64 26.56 19.71
CA ARG A 218 4.41 27.31 19.38
C ARG A 218 3.14 26.78 20.03
N LEU A 219 3.07 25.50 20.38
CA LEU A 219 1.87 24.86 20.96
C LEU A 219 1.98 24.57 22.46
N THR A 220 3.14 24.82 23.08
CA THR A 220 3.34 24.72 24.54
C THR A 220 2.32 25.49 25.39
N PRO A 221 1.85 26.69 25.00
CA PRO A 221 0.87 27.43 25.81
C PRO A 221 -0.56 26.86 25.76
N TRP A 222 -0.83 25.88 24.89
CA TRP A 222 -2.18 25.39 24.58
C TRP A 222 -2.38 23.90 24.91
N LEU A 223 -1.35 23.22 25.42
CA LEU A 223 -1.44 21.82 25.84
C LEU A 223 -1.98 21.73 27.27
N PRO A 224 -2.93 20.82 27.56
CA PRO A 224 -3.62 20.73 28.86
C PRO A 224 -2.72 20.37 30.06
N TRP A 225 -1.46 20.03 29.81
CA TRP A 225 -0.48 19.62 30.82
C TRP A 225 0.50 20.74 31.23
N SER A 226 0.39 21.95 30.65
CA SER A 226 1.31 23.06 30.94
C SER A 226 0.95 23.86 32.20
N GLY A 227 -0.26 23.69 32.75
CA GLY A 227 -0.71 24.43 33.93
C GLY A 227 -0.68 25.95 33.73
N ASP A 228 -0.89 26.42 32.50
CA ASP A 228 -0.83 27.82 32.06
C ASP A 228 -2.26 28.43 32.04
N PRO A 229 -2.50 29.70 32.41
CA PRO A 229 -3.85 30.27 32.58
C PRO A 229 -4.74 30.21 31.33
N LYS A 230 -4.15 30.10 30.14
CA LYS A 230 -4.87 29.96 28.87
C LYS A 230 -5.54 28.59 28.71
N ALA A 231 -5.00 27.52 29.32
CA ALA A 231 -5.64 26.21 29.34
C ALA A 231 -6.98 26.22 30.11
N ARG A 232 -7.08 27.04 31.17
CA ARG A 232 -8.36 27.26 31.90
C ARG A 232 -9.43 27.94 31.04
N THR A 233 -9.04 28.88 30.18
CA THR A 233 -10.00 29.54 29.29
C THR A 233 -10.58 28.59 28.25
N LEU A 234 -9.78 27.65 27.74
CA LEU A 234 -10.25 26.61 26.82
C LEU A 234 -11.15 25.58 27.50
N ALA A 235 -10.79 25.14 28.72
CA ALA A 235 -11.62 24.22 29.49
C ALA A 235 -13.00 24.82 29.82
N LEU A 236 -13.04 26.11 30.18
CA LEU A 236 -14.30 26.84 30.40
C LEU A 236 -15.10 27.03 29.11
N ALA A 237 -14.44 27.30 27.97
CA ALA A 237 -15.11 27.41 26.68
C ALA A 237 -15.72 26.07 26.22
N GLN A 238 -15.03 24.96 26.44
CA GLN A 238 -15.52 23.61 26.14
C GLN A 238 -16.71 23.22 27.03
N MET A 239 -16.69 23.59 28.32
CA MET A 239 -17.84 23.40 29.21
C MET A 239 -19.04 24.25 28.79
N ALA A 240 -18.81 25.50 28.37
CA ALA A 240 -19.87 26.40 27.91
C ALA A 240 -20.56 25.93 26.62
N THR A 241 -19.86 25.16 25.78
CA THR A 241 -20.43 24.57 24.55
C THR A 241 -21.02 23.17 24.74
N GLY A 242 -20.43 22.33 25.60
CA GLY A 242 -20.92 20.96 25.84
C GLY A 242 -22.26 20.89 26.58
N LEU A 243 -22.50 21.82 27.51
CA LEU A 243 -23.71 21.85 28.33
C LEU A 243 -25.01 22.12 27.53
N PRO A 244 -25.09 23.12 26.63
CA PRO A 244 -26.27 23.32 25.80
C PRO A 244 -26.49 22.20 24.77
N MET A 245 -25.42 21.58 24.25
CA MET A 245 -25.56 20.43 23.34
C MET A 245 -26.12 19.18 24.03
N ALA A 246 -25.70 18.87 25.26
CA ALA A 246 -26.23 17.75 26.04
C ALA A 246 -27.71 17.96 26.41
N VAL A 247 -28.09 19.19 26.78
CA VAL A 247 -29.50 19.56 27.07
C VAL A 247 -30.35 19.47 25.81
N TRP A 248 -29.84 19.89 24.66
CA TRP A 248 -30.55 19.81 23.38
C TRP A 248 -30.77 18.36 22.93
N GLY A 249 -29.75 17.51 23.04
CA GLY A 249 -29.83 16.07 22.76
C GLY A 249 -30.82 15.33 23.66
N LEU A 250 -30.88 15.69 24.95
CA LEU A 250 -31.85 15.15 25.92
C LEU A 250 -33.29 15.57 25.56
N ARG A 251 -33.48 16.81 25.12
CA ARG A 251 -34.81 17.35 24.75
C ARG A 251 -35.35 16.77 23.44
N HIS A 252 -34.48 16.35 22.53
CA HIS A 252 -34.86 15.83 21.21
C HIS A 252 -34.72 14.30 21.07
N ARG A 253 -34.46 13.59 22.19
CA ARG A 253 -34.27 12.13 22.27
C ARG A 253 -33.35 11.54 21.19
N SER A 254 -32.23 12.22 20.88
CA SER A 254 -31.25 11.70 19.92
C SER A 254 -30.02 11.15 20.65
N GLY A 255 -29.83 9.83 20.57
CA GLY A 255 -28.77 9.12 21.28
C GLY A 255 -27.36 9.56 20.88
N GLY A 256 -27.17 9.99 19.63
CA GLY A 256 -25.86 10.42 19.12
C GLY A 256 -25.38 11.79 19.63
N TRP A 257 -26.30 12.72 19.91
CA TRP A 257 -25.93 14.04 20.44
C TRP A 257 -25.69 13.99 21.95
N LEU A 258 -26.37 13.08 22.65
CA LEU A 258 -26.11 12.79 24.06
C LEU A 258 -24.73 12.16 24.28
N THR A 259 -24.31 11.21 23.46
CA THR A 259 -22.98 10.60 23.58
C THR A 259 -21.86 11.58 23.28
N ALA A 260 -22.00 12.43 22.26
CA ALA A 260 -21.03 13.48 21.95
C ALA A 260 -20.92 14.53 23.07
N GLY A 261 -22.06 14.97 23.63
CA GLY A 261 -22.08 15.90 24.76
C GLY A 261 -21.47 15.31 26.03
N ALA A 262 -21.75 14.04 26.33
CA ALA A 262 -21.18 13.34 27.48
C ALA A 262 -19.66 13.16 27.36
N LEU A 263 -19.16 12.84 26.16
CA LEU A 263 -17.72 12.72 25.89
C LEU A 263 -16.99 14.06 26.09
N LEU A 264 -17.57 15.15 25.61
CA LEU A 264 -17.00 16.50 25.81
C LEU A 264 -16.97 16.90 27.28
N LEU A 265 -18.03 16.60 28.04
CA LEU A 265 -18.09 16.89 29.48
C LEU A 265 -17.10 16.03 30.28
N ALA A 266 -16.95 14.75 29.94
CA ALA A 266 -15.96 13.87 30.56
C ALA A 266 -14.53 14.35 30.31
N HIS A 267 -14.23 14.82 29.09
CA HIS A 267 -12.91 15.33 28.75
C HIS A 267 -12.60 16.66 29.46
N GLY A 268 -13.59 17.54 29.60
CA GLY A 268 -13.45 18.79 30.37
C GLY A 268 -13.30 18.56 31.88
N ALA A 269 -14.01 17.59 32.45
CA ALA A 269 -13.91 17.24 33.87
C ALA A 269 -12.55 16.62 34.22
N LEU A 270 -12.01 15.77 33.34
CA LEU A 270 -10.66 15.20 33.49
C LEU A 270 -9.56 16.28 33.48
N GLY A 271 -9.73 17.36 32.72
CA GLY A 271 -8.80 18.49 32.73
C GLY A 271 -8.82 19.29 34.04
N LEU A 272 -9.97 19.38 34.71
CA LEU A 272 -10.12 20.11 35.98
C LEU A 272 -9.74 19.28 37.21
N SER A 273 -9.93 17.96 37.20
CA SER A 273 -9.50 17.09 38.31
C SER A 273 -7.99 16.93 38.39
N TYR A 274 -7.29 17.06 37.27
CA TYR A 274 -5.82 17.07 37.23
C TYR A 274 -5.24 18.33 37.89
N ASP A 275 -5.90 19.49 37.74
CA ASP A 275 -5.50 20.78 38.35
C ASP A 275 -5.75 20.79 39.88
N LEU A 276 -6.72 20.01 40.37
CA LEU A 276 -7.04 19.89 41.81
C LEU A 276 -6.14 18.90 42.56
N THR A 277 -5.55 17.92 41.87
CA THR A 277 -4.70 16.88 42.49
C THR A 277 -3.22 17.24 42.53
N HIS A 278 -2.81 18.32 41.87
CA HIS A 278 -1.45 18.87 41.92
C HIS A 278 -1.46 20.37 42.22
N PRO A 279 -1.78 20.79 43.47
CA PRO A 279 -1.57 22.16 43.90
C PRO A 279 -0.07 22.49 43.87
N ARG A 280 0.31 23.61 43.25
CA ARG A 280 1.69 24.12 43.28
C ARG A 280 1.95 24.82 44.62
N ASP A 281 3.03 24.43 45.29
CA ASP A 281 3.84 25.30 46.14
C ASP A 281 4.66 26.28 45.26
#